data_AF-A0A958H8Y6-F1
#
_entry.id   AF-A0A958H8Y6-F1
#
_cell.length_a   1.000
_cell.length_b   1.000
_cell.length_c   1.000
_cell.angle_alpha   90.00
_cell.angle_beta   90.00
_cell.angle_gamma   90.00
#
_symmetry.space_group_name_H-M   'P 1'
#
loop_
_entity.id
_entity.type
_entity.pdbx_description
1 polymer ?
#
loop_
_entity_poly.entity_id
_entity_poly.type
_entity_poly.pdbx_seq_one_letter_code
_entity_poly.pdbx_strand_id
1 'polypeptide(L)'
;MLDVAEALNDQLTDLARSLEAYAEGIEFNPERLAEVEERLNLIFNLRRKYGDTLPDIISFGERALAELDRLTNAEVRTGELETEEARLLETIGAQGAALSIARRAAAIRMAAEVERELADLRMERARFDVDFRWKEVDDGAVVVASDAPDGVAAGRYSFDTSGLDQVEFFVSANPGEPLKPLVKVASGG
;
A
#
# COMPACT_ATOMS: atom_id res chain seq x y z
N MET A 1 51.48 -63.66 -59.97
CA MET A 1 50.05 -63.61 -59.59
C MET A 1 49.85 -63.86 -58.10
N LEU A 2 50.51 -64.87 -57.51
CA LEU A 2 50.52 -65.04 -56.05
C LEU A 2 51.09 -63.82 -55.31
N ASP A 3 52.26 -63.31 -55.70
CA ASP A 3 52.89 -62.16 -55.02
C ASP A 3 52.03 -60.88 -55.02
N VAL A 4 51.25 -60.67 -56.08
CA VAL A 4 50.33 -59.52 -56.18
C VAL A 4 49.10 -59.71 -55.28
N ALA A 5 48.62 -60.95 -55.14
CA ALA A 5 47.52 -61.28 -54.23
C ALA A 5 47.95 -61.20 -52.77
N GLU A 6 49.19 -61.61 -52.46
CA GLU A 6 49.78 -61.53 -51.13
C GLU A 6 49.99 -60.07 -50.70
N ALA A 7 50.53 -59.23 -51.59
CA ALA A 7 50.67 -57.80 -51.35
C ALA A 7 49.31 -57.08 -51.14
N LEU A 8 48.27 -57.47 -51.88
CA LEU A 8 46.92 -56.92 -51.67
C LEU A 8 46.33 -57.35 -50.32
N ASN A 9 46.59 -58.59 -49.92
CA ASN A 9 46.13 -59.13 -48.65
C ASN A 9 46.81 -58.44 -47.46
N ASP A 10 48.11 -58.15 -47.56
CA ASP A 10 48.84 -57.38 -46.55
C ASP A 10 48.29 -55.96 -46.42
N GLN A 11 48.03 -55.28 -47.54
CA GLN A 11 47.41 -53.94 -47.54
C GLN A 11 46.01 -53.93 -46.93
N LEU A 12 45.18 -54.93 -47.25
CA LEU A 12 43.84 -55.07 -46.65
C LEU A 12 43.94 -55.32 -45.15
N THR A 13 44.92 -56.11 -44.72
CA THR A 13 45.13 -56.42 -43.29
C THR A 13 45.58 -55.18 -42.53
N ASP A 14 46.49 -54.38 -43.09
CA ASP A 14 46.92 -53.12 -42.48
C ASP A 14 45.80 -52.07 -42.45
N LEU A 15 44.96 -52.01 -43.49
CA LEU A 15 43.78 -51.14 -43.49
C LEU A 15 42.75 -51.58 -42.44
N ALA A 16 42.52 -52.88 -42.29
CA ALA A 16 41.63 -53.43 -41.27
C ALA A 16 42.11 -53.10 -39.85
N ARG A 17 43.40 -53.29 -39.56
CA ARG A 17 44.01 -52.90 -38.27
C ARG A 17 43.89 -51.40 -38.00
N SER A 18 44.05 -50.57 -39.04
CA SER A 18 43.90 -49.12 -38.92
C SER A 18 42.46 -48.71 -38.60
N LEU A 19 41.47 -49.38 -39.18
CA LEU A 19 40.05 -49.16 -38.89
C LEU A 19 39.68 -49.65 -37.47
N GLU A 20 40.25 -50.76 -37.02
CA GLU A 20 40.08 -51.27 -35.65
C GLU A 20 40.66 -50.29 -34.63
N ALA A 21 41.90 -49.83 -34.82
CA ALA A 21 42.53 -48.84 -33.95
C ALA A 21 41.75 -47.51 -33.93
N TYR A 22 41.19 -47.10 -35.06
CA TYR A 22 40.31 -45.93 -35.13
C TYR A 22 39.01 -46.16 -34.34
N ALA A 23 38.36 -47.32 -34.48
CA ALA A 23 37.14 -47.67 -33.76
C ALA A 23 37.37 -47.79 -32.25
N GLU A 24 38.50 -48.36 -31.81
CA GLU A 24 38.91 -48.41 -30.41
C GLU A 24 39.22 -47.02 -29.83
N GLY A 25 39.63 -46.07 -30.67
CA GLY A 25 39.84 -44.67 -30.29
C GLY A 25 38.55 -43.84 -30.15
N ILE A 26 37.39 -44.38 -30.56
CA ILE A 26 36.10 -43.70 -30.39
C ILE A 26 35.58 -44.00 -28.98
N GLU A 27 35.71 -43.03 -28.07
CA GLU A 27 35.03 -43.07 -26.77
C GLU A 27 33.52 -42.94 -26.95
N PHE A 28 32.82 -44.07 -26.97
CA PHE A 28 31.36 -44.11 -27.03
C PHE A 28 30.79 -44.13 -25.61
N ASN A 29 30.46 -42.94 -25.09
CA ASN A 29 29.79 -42.80 -23.81
C ASN A 29 28.30 -42.41 -24.02
N PRO A 30 27.38 -43.38 -24.13
CA PRO A 30 25.97 -43.11 -24.39
C PRO A 30 25.29 -42.36 -23.24
N GLU A 31 25.73 -42.56 -22.00
CA GLU A 31 25.21 -41.83 -20.83
C GLU A 31 25.56 -40.34 -20.92
N ARG A 32 26.81 -40.04 -21.30
CA ARG A 32 27.26 -38.66 -21.48
C ARG A 32 26.54 -37.98 -22.63
N LEU A 33 26.30 -38.69 -23.73
CA LEU A 33 25.54 -38.17 -24.86
C LEU A 33 24.11 -37.79 -24.42
N ALA A 34 23.44 -38.68 -23.69
CA ALA A 34 22.09 -38.44 -23.18
C ALA A 34 22.04 -37.20 -22.26
N GLU A 35 23.01 -37.05 -21.34
CA GLU A 35 23.12 -35.88 -20.46
C GLU A 35 23.28 -34.57 -21.26
N VAL A 36 24.11 -34.59 -22.31
CA VAL A 36 24.34 -33.42 -23.18
C VAL A 36 23.08 -33.08 -23.99
N GLU A 37 22.40 -34.08 -24.55
CA GLU A 37 21.16 -33.90 -25.30
C GLU A 37 20.05 -33.33 -24.41
N GLU A 38 19.90 -33.84 -23.19
CA GLU A 38 18.94 -33.31 -22.20
C GLU A 38 19.23 -31.85 -21.86
N ARG A 39 20.50 -31.52 -21.60
CA ARG A 39 20.92 -30.15 -21.32
C ARG A 39 20.70 -29.20 -22.49
N LEU A 40 20.97 -29.65 -23.72
CA LEU A 40 20.69 -28.88 -24.93
C LEU A 40 19.19 -28.63 -25.08
N ASN A 41 18.36 -29.66 -24.92
CA ASN A 41 16.90 -29.54 -24.99
C ASN A 41 16.35 -28.55 -23.96
N LEU A 42 16.86 -28.59 -22.73
CA LEU A 42 16.51 -27.61 -21.70
C LEU A 42 16.84 -26.19 -22.16
N ILE A 43 18.07 -25.95 -22.64
CA ILE A 43 18.50 -24.63 -23.11
C ILE A 43 17.64 -24.16 -24.29
N PHE A 44 17.32 -25.05 -25.25
CA PHE A 44 16.45 -24.71 -26.38
C PHE A 44 15.04 -24.30 -25.93
N ASN A 45 14.45 -25.03 -24.99
CA ASN A 45 13.13 -24.71 -24.45
C ASN A 45 13.13 -23.38 -23.69
N LEU A 46 14.19 -23.09 -22.93
CA LEU A 46 14.37 -21.81 -22.25
C LEU A 46 14.56 -20.67 -23.25
N ARG A 47 15.36 -20.86 -24.31
CA ARG A 47 15.56 -19.85 -25.36
C ARG A 47 14.24 -19.43 -25.99
N ARG A 48 13.41 -20.42 -26.35
CA ARG A 48 12.11 -20.20 -26.97
C ARG A 48 11.15 -19.35 -26.12
N LYS A 49 11.28 -19.39 -24.79
CA LYS A 49 10.38 -18.69 -23.88
C LYS A 49 10.96 -17.40 -23.31
N TYR A 50 12.27 -17.33 -23.11
CA TYR A 50 12.89 -16.34 -22.21
C TYR A 50 14.08 -15.57 -22.81
N GLY A 51 14.52 -15.89 -24.03
CA GLY A 51 15.54 -15.07 -24.70
C GLY A 51 16.31 -15.79 -25.81
N ASP A 52 16.79 -15.03 -26.79
CA ASP A 52 17.48 -15.62 -27.94
C ASP A 52 18.90 -16.11 -27.60
N THR A 53 19.52 -15.62 -26.53
CA THR A 53 20.85 -16.06 -26.08
C THR A 53 20.86 -16.52 -24.63
N LEU A 54 21.91 -17.25 -24.23
CA LEU A 54 22.07 -17.69 -22.84
C LEU A 54 22.13 -16.52 -21.85
N PRO A 55 22.85 -15.41 -22.13
CA PRO A 55 22.77 -14.19 -21.32
C PRO A 55 21.35 -13.63 -21.17
N ASP A 56 20.55 -13.64 -22.24
CA ASP A 56 19.18 -13.10 -22.19
C ASP A 56 18.28 -13.90 -21.24
N ILE A 57 18.39 -15.24 -21.28
CA ILE A 57 17.65 -16.14 -20.38
C ILE A 57 18.02 -15.87 -18.92
N ILE A 58 19.31 -15.73 -18.63
CA ILE A 58 19.80 -15.46 -17.27
C ILE A 58 19.29 -14.09 -16.79
N SER A 59 19.43 -13.07 -17.64
CA SER A 59 18.95 -11.71 -17.35
C SER A 59 17.43 -11.67 -17.13
N PHE A 60 16.66 -12.45 -17.89
CA PHE A 60 15.23 -12.62 -17.64
C PHE A 60 14.97 -13.23 -16.26
N GLY A 61 15.67 -14.30 -15.89
CA GLY A 61 15.53 -14.95 -14.58
C GLY A 61 15.85 -14.00 -13.41
N GLU A 62 16.93 -13.23 -13.51
CA GLU A 62 17.30 -12.23 -12.51
C GLU A 62 16.23 -11.15 -12.35
N ARG A 63 15.69 -10.63 -13.46
CA ARG A 63 14.60 -9.65 -13.43
C ARG A 63 13.32 -10.23 -12.82
N ALA A 64 12.93 -11.44 -13.22
CA ALA A 64 11.74 -12.10 -12.71
C ALA A 64 11.85 -12.37 -11.20
N LEU A 65 13.04 -12.77 -10.72
CA LEU A 65 13.28 -12.97 -9.29
C LEU A 65 13.20 -11.65 -8.52
N ALA A 66 13.80 -10.57 -9.05
CA ALA A 66 13.74 -9.25 -8.44
C ALA A 66 12.31 -8.67 -8.43
N GLU A 67 11.52 -8.93 -9.48
CA GLU A 67 10.11 -8.56 -9.54
C GLU A 67 9.27 -9.34 -8.53
N LEU A 68 9.48 -10.66 -8.44
CA LEU A 68 8.82 -11.51 -7.46
C LEU A 68 9.09 -11.03 -6.04
N ASP A 69 10.36 -10.78 -5.69
CA ASP A 69 10.74 -10.29 -4.36
C ASP A 69 10.10 -8.92 -4.05
N ARG A 70 10.05 -8.01 -5.02
CA ARG A 70 9.34 -6.73 -4.86
C ARG A 70 7.85 -6.91 -4.59
N LEU A 71 7.18 -7.78 -5.33
CA LEU A 71 5.75 -8.04 -5.17
C LEU A 71 5.47 -8.69 -3.80
N THR A 72 6.27 -9.69 -3.41
CA THR A 72 6.15 -10.34 -2.10
C THR A 72 6.35 -9.34 -0.95
N ASN A 73 7.33 -8.44 -1.07
CA ASN A 73 7.56 -7.41 -0.05
C ASN A 73 6.51 -6.29 -0.06
N ALA A 74 5.86 -6.02 -1.20
CA ALA A 74 4.83 -5.00 -1.31
C ALA A 74 3.58 -5.33 -0.49
N GLU A 75 3.16 -6.60 -0.48
CA GLU A 75 2.02 -7.07 0.33
C GLU A 75 2.29 -6.89 1.83
N VAL A 76 3.49 -7.30 2.27
CA VAL A 76 3.93 -7.10 3.67
C VAL A 76 3.90 -5.61 4.03
N ARG A 77 4.49 -4.77 3.17
CA ARG A 77 4.54 -3.33 3.41
C ARG A 77 3.15 -2.68 3.42
N THR A 78 2.23 -3.17 2.60
CA THR A 78 0.85 -2.69 2.57
C THR A 78 0.15 -2.99 3.89
N GLY A 79 0.26 -4.22 4.39
CA GLY A 79 -0.33 -4.59 5.68
C GLY A 79 0.26 -3.82 6.86
N GLU A 80 1.57 -3.53 6.84
CA GLU A 80 2.20 -2.66 7.85
C GLU A 80 1.62 -1.25 7.83
N LEU A 81 1.43 -0.67 6.64
CA LEU A 81 0.89 0.68 6.47
C LEU A 81 -0.58 0.77 6.88
N GLU A 82 -1.40 -0.23 6.54
CA GLU A 82 -2.81 -0.31 6.96
C GLU A 82 -2.93 -0.40 8.50
N THR A 83 -2.04 -1.17 9.14
CA THR A 83 -2.00 -1.28 10.60
C THR A 83 -1.62 0.05 11.24
N GLU A 84 -0.62 0.73 10.69
CA GLU A 84 -0.17 2.03 11.19
C GLU A 84 -1.21 3.13 10.95
N GLU A 85 -1.87 3.12 9.79
CA GLU A 85 -2.99 4.01 9.48
C GLU A 85 -4.13 3.84 10.51
N ALA A 86 -4.56 2.61 10.77
CA ALA A 86 -5.60 2.34 11.76
C ALA A 86 -5.23 2.89 13.15
N ARG A 87 -3.99 2.69 13.58
CA ARG A 87 -3.47 3.21 14.85
C ARG A 87 -3.45 4.75 14.89
N LEU A 88 -3.06 5.39 13.79
CA LEU A 88 -3.04 6.84 13.69
C LEU A 88 -4.46 7.43 13.68
N LEU A 89 -5.42 6.79 13.00
CA LEU A 89 -6.82 7.22 13.00
C LEU A 89 -7.47 7.16 14.38
N GLU A 90 -7.16 6.14 15.19
CA GLU A 90 -7.57 6.08 16.60
C GLU A 90 -6.92 7.20 17.43
N THR A 91 -5.62 7.45 17.20
CA THR A 91 -4.89 8.53 17.90
C THR A 91 -5.49 9.90 17.60
N ILE A 92 -5.79 10.17 16.33
CA ILE A 92 -6.46 11.40 15.89
C ILE A 92 -7.85 11.51 16.52
N GLY A 93 -8.61 10.42 16.57
CA GLY A 93 -9.93 10.40 17.18
C GLY A 93 -9.91 10.77 18.66
N ALA A 94 -9.04 10.11 19.44
CA ALA A 94 -8.89 10.40 20.87
C ALA A 94 -8.46 11.85 21.14
N GLN A 95 -7.45 12.34 20.40
CA GLN A 95 -6.95 13.72 20.55
C GLN A 95 -7.98 14.76 20.09
N GLY A 96 -8.65 14.49 18.97
CA GLY A 96 -9.70 15.34 18.43
C GLY A 96 -10.90 15.45 19.36
N ALA A 97 -11.30 14.34 19.98
CA ALA A 97 -12.38 14.33 20.95
C ALA A 97 -12.01 15.10 22.23
N ALA A 98 -10.81 14.90 22.76
CA ALA A 98 -10.30 15.68 23.90
C ALA A 98 -10.28 17.19 23.60
N LEU A 99 -9.87 17.58 22.38
CA LEU A 99 -9.91 18.98 21.95
C LEU A 99 -11.34 19.53 21.88
N SER A 100 -12.29 18.75 21.36
CA SER A 100 -13.71 19.13 21.30
C SER A 100 -14.31 19.33 22.68
N ILE A 101 -14.01 18.44 23.64
CA ILE A 101 -14.45 18.58 25.04
C ILE A 101 -13.93 19.89 25.63
N ALA A 102 -12.64 20.20 25.44
CA ALA A 102 -12.04 21.43 25.91
C ALA A 102 -12.69 22.68 25.26
N ARG A 103 -12.99 22.62 23.97
CA ARG A 103 -13.67 23.69 23.23
C ARG A 103 -15.10 23.92 23.71
N ARG A 104 -15.87 22.87 23.94
CA ARG A 104 -17.24 22.96 24.48
C ARG A 104 -17.23 23.60 25.87
N ALA A 105 -16.29 23.21 26.73
CA ALA A 105 -16.11 23.85 28.04
C ALA A 105 -15.73 25.33 27.92
N ALA A 106 -14.88 25.69 26.95
CA ALA A 106 -14.53 27.08 26.67
C ALA A 106 -15.70 27.88 26.09
N ALA A 107 -16.50 27.28 25.21
CA ALA A 107 -17.69 27.90 24.62
C ALA A 107 -18.73 28.27 25.68
N ILE A 108 -18.95 27.43 26.69
CA ILE A 108 -19.85 27.74 27.81
C ILE A 108 -19.40 29.02 28.55
N ARG A 109 -18.09 29.15 28.81
CA ARG A 109 -17.55 30.35 29.46
C ARG A 109 -17.66 31.58 28.57
N MET A 110 -17.30 31.43 27.30
CA MET A 110 -17.38 32.49 26.30
C MET A 110 -18.82 33.00 26.12
N ALA A 111 -19.80 32.09 26.06
CA ALA A 111 -21.20 32.45 25.95
C ALA A 111 -21.67 33.31 27.13
N ALA A 112 -21.33 32.90 28.36
CA ALA A 112 -21.68 33.66 29.56
C ALA A 112 -21.03 35.06 29.58
N GLU A 113 -19.77 35.18 29.15
CA GLU A 113 -19.08 36.46 29.04
C GLU A 113 -19.71 37.35 27.96
N VAL A 114 -19.97 36.81 26.77
CA VAL A 114 -20.63 37.55 25.68
C VAL A 114 -22.02 38.04 26.08
N GLU A 115 -22.83 37.18 26.72
CA GLU A 115 -24.16 37.57 27.20
C GLU A 115 -24.10 38.68 28.25
N ARG A 116 -23.07 38.70 29.11
CA ARG A 116 -22.84 39.77 30.08
C ARG A 116 -22.53 41.10 29.40
N GLU A 117 -21.62 41.12 28.42
CA GLU A 117 -21.30 42.34 27.68
C GLU A 117 -22.52 42.85 26.87
N LEU A 118 -23.33 41.95 26.31
CA LEU A 118 -24.58 42.30 25.65
C LEU A 118 -25.60 42.91 26.62
N ALA A 119 -25.66 42.43 27.86
CA ALA A 119 -26.52 43.00 28.89
C ALA A 119 -26.16 44.47 29.19
N ASP A 120 -24.87 44.80 29.26
CA ASP A 120 -24.40 46.18 29.47
C ASP A 120 -24.80 47.13 28.32
N LEU A 121 -24.98 46.59 27.11
CA LEU A 121 -25.53 47.30 25.95
C LEU A 121 -27.07 47.37 25.94
N ARG A 122 -27.73 47.09 27.07
CA ARG A 122 -29.19 47.01 27.22
C ARG A 122 -29.83 45.89 26.38
N MET A 123 -29.06 44.86 26.03
CA MET A 123 -29.53 43.63 25.39
C MET A 123 -29.55 42.47 26.40
N GLU A 124 -30.08 42.70 27.61
CA GLU A 124 -30.12 41.76 28.75
C GLU A 124 -30.78 40.40 28.44
N ARG A 125 -31.53 40.37 27.35
CA ARG A 125 -32.31 39.24 26.88
C ARG A 125 -31.68 38.51 25.70
N ALA A 126 -30.52 38.98 25.24
CA ALA A 126 -29.80 38.31 24.19
C ALA A 126 -29.27 36.96 24.68
N ARG A 127 -29.14 36.01 23.76
CA ARG A 127 -28.56 34.69 24.01
C ARG A 127 -27.48 34.41 22.99
N PHE A 128 -26.40 33.79 23.44
CA PHE A 128 -25.29 33.37 22.60
C PHE A 128 -25.03 31.89 22.79
N ASP A 129 -24.90 31.16 21.69
CA ASP A 129 -24.67 29.71 21.72
C ASP A 129 -23.63 29.32 20.66
N VAL A 130 -22.97 28.19 20.91
CA VAL A 130 -21.94 27.64 20.02
C VAL A 130 -22.31 26.21 19.66
N ASP A 131 -22.64 26.00 18.40
CA ASP A 131 -22.95 24.69 17.86
C ASP A 131 -21.66 24.01 17.38
N PHE A 132 -21.56 22.71 17.67
CA PHE A 132 -20.43 21.86 17.32
C PHE A 132 -20.94 20.63 16.60
N ARG A 133 -20.60 20.51 15.32
CA ARG A 133 -20.99 19.38 14.47
C ARG A 133 -19.79 18.54 14.06
N TRP A 134 -19.96 17.24 14.16
CA TRP A 134 -19.04 16.26 13.60
C TRP A 134 -19.69 15.60 12.41
N LYS A 135 -18.92 15.35 11.35
CA LYS A 135 -19.40 14.73 10.12
C LYS A 135 -18.93 13.28 10.06
N GLU A 136 -19.89 12.36 10.08
CA GLU A 136 -19.62 10.93 9.97
C GLU A 136 -19.16 10.57 8.54
N VAL A 137 -18.13 9.73 8.44
CA VAL A 137 -17.52 9.26 7.19
C VAL A 137 -16.99 7.84 7.37
N ASP A 138 -16.95 7.06 6.29
CA ASP A 138 -16.45 5.67 6.35
C ASP A 138 -14.92 5.60 6.59
N ASP A 139 -14.20 6.59 6.07
CA ASP A 139 -12.75 6.70 6.17
C ASP A 139 -12.37 7.98 6.94
N GLY A 140 -12.22 7.84 8.25
CA GLY A 140 -12.02 8.96 9.16
C GLY A 140 -11.51 8.52 10.52
N ALA A 141 -11.28 9.51 11.38
CA ALA A 141 -10.77 9.30 12.73
C ALA A 141 -11.74 8.44 13.54
N VAL A 142 -11.20 7.45 14.25
CA VAL A 142 -12.00 6.50 15.03
C VAL A 142 -12.16 7.05 16.44
N VAL A 143 -13.41 7.30 16.84
CA VAL A 143 -13.73 7.77 18.19
C VAL A 143 -14.52 6.69 18.92
N VAL A 144 -13.99 6.25 20.06
CA VAL A 144 -14.66 5.29 20.94
C VAL A 144 -15.60 6.02 21.90
N ALA A 145 -16.59 5.30 22.43
CA ALA A 145 -17.63 5.88 23.29
C ALA A 145 -17.07 6.52 24.57
N SER A 146 -15.91 6.08 25.07
CA SER A 146 -15.26 6.67 26.24
C SER A 146 -14.65 8.04 25.99
N ASP A 147 -14.31 8.33 24.74
CA ASP A 147 -13.60 9.56 24.36
C ASP A 147 -14.59 10.60 23.79
N ALA A 148 -15.71 10.13 23.24
CA ALA A 148 -16.75 10.96 22.64
C ALA A 148 -17.36 11.96 23.67
N PRO A 149 -17.57 13.23 23.28
CA PRO A 149 -18.37 14.17 24.08
C PRO A 149 -19.80 13.67 24.31
N ASP A 150 -20.45 14.18 25.36
CA ASP A 150 -21.85 13.86 25.66
C ASP A 150 -22.76 14.10 24.44
N GLY A 151 -23.57 13.10 24.10
CA GLY A 151 -24.51 13.15 22.97
C GLY A 151 -23.89 12.83 21.61
N VAL A 152 -22.60 12.51 21.55
CA VAL A 152 -21.93 12.03 20.33
C VAL A 152 -21.73 10.51 20.42
N ALA A 153 -22.09 9.78 19.36
CA ALA A 153 -21.91 8.34 19.32
C ALA A 153 -20.45 7.97 19.02
N ALA A 154 -20.08 6.73 19.37
CA ALA A 154 -18.85 6.15 18.84
C ALA A 154 -18.99 5.95 17.33
N GLY A 155 -17.92 6.19 16.58
CA GLY A 155 -17.97 6.13 15.13
C GLY A 155 -16.72 6.67 14.45
N ARG A 156 -16.83 6.90 13.14
CA ARG A 156 -15.77 7.46 12.31
C ARG A 156 -16.16 8.85 11.83
N TYR A 157 -15.27 9.81 12.06
CA TYR A 157 -15.56 11.22 11.80
C TYR A 157 -14.47 11.87 10.95
N SER A 158 -14.88 12.80 10.10
CA SER A 158 -13.94 13.59 9.30
C SER A 158 -13.12 14.50 10.21
N PHE A 159 -11.85 14.70 9.87
CA PHE A 159 -10.95 15.60 10.58
C PHE A 159 -10.16 16.46 9.60
N ASP A 160 -9.70 17.61 10.08
CA ASP A 160 -8.72 18.44 9.39
C ASP A 160 -7.68 18.99 10.38
N THR A 161 -6.88 19.96 9.95
CA THR A 161 -5.85 20.60 10.80
C THR A 161 -6.41 21.27 12.07
N SER A 162 -7.71 21.53 12.12
CA SER A 162 -8.41 22.12 13.26
C SER A 162 -9.10 21.08 14.17
N GLY A 163 -9.09 19.79 13.81
CA GLY A 163 -9.68 18.70 14.58
C GLY A 163 -11.00 18.19 13.99
N LEU A 164 -11.91 17.73 14.85
CA LEU A 164 -13.18 17.09 14.47
C LEU A 164 -14.37 18.06 14.40
N ASP A 165 -14.23 19.25 14.97
CA ASP A 165 -15.35 20.18 15.14
C ASP A 165 -15.54 21.07 13.92
N GLN A 166 -16.75 21.03 13.35
CA GLN A 166 -17.30 22.15 12.61
C GLN A 166 -18.07 23.05 13.58
N VAL A 167 -17.56 24.26 13.82
CA VAL A 167 -18.09 25.20 14.82
C VAL A 167 -18.90 26.31 14.15
N GLU A 168 -20.10 26.60 14.67
CA GLU A 168 -20.93 27.73 14.24
C GLU A 168 -21.47 28.52 15.44
N PHE A 169 -21.39 29.84 15.39
CA PHE A 169 -21.88 30.73 16.45
C PHE A 169 -23.29 31.21 16.16
N PHE A 170 -24.12 31.18 17.18
CA PHE A 170 -25.53 31.58 17.13
C PHE A 170 -25.81 32.71 18.12
N VAL A 171 -26.68 33.62 17.72
CA VAL A 171 -27.14 34.72 18.57
C VAL A 171 -28.65 34.92 18.42
N SER A 172 -29.30 35.32 19.51
CA SER A 172 -30.67 35.84 19.52
C SER A 172 -30.68 37.16 20.29
N ALA A 173 -31.35 38.19 19.78
CA ALA A 173 -31.36 39.52 20.41
C ALA A 173 -32.48 39.68 21.45
N ASN A 174 -33.56 38.91 21.34
CA ASN A 174 -34.77 39.04 22.16
C ASN A 174 -35.27 37.67 22.65
N PRO A 175 -35.95 37.59 23.80
CA PRO A 175 -36.56 36.35 24.27
C PRO A 175 -37.66 35.92 23.32
N GLY A 176 -37.66 34.65 22.93
CA GLY A 176 -38.65 34.07 22.04
C GLY A 176 -38.30 34.16 20.55
N GLU A 177 -37.27 34.93 20.17
CA GLU A 177 -36.68 34.80 18.85
C GLU A 177 -35.74 33.59 18.80
N PRO A 178 -35.81 32.76 17.75
CA PRO A 178 -34.92 31.61 17.62
C PRO A 178 -33.47 32.08 17.45
N LEU A 179 -32.54 31.29 18.00
CA LEU A 179 -31.12 31.44 17.72
C LEU A 179 -30.87 31.38 16.21
N LYS A 180 -30.15 32.38 15.70
CA LYS A 180 -29.76 32.45 14.28
C LYS A 180 -28.24 32.49 14.16
N PRO A 181 -27.68 31.95 13.06
CA PRO A 181 -26.26 32.08 12.79
C PRO A 181 -25.80 33.54 12.85
N LEU A 182 -24.74 33.82 13.61
CA LEU A 182 -24.22 35.17 13.83
C LEU A 182 -23.96 35.91 12.50
N VAL A 183 -23.44 35.19 11.51
CA VAL A 183 -23.16 35.71 10.15
C VAL A 183 -24.41 36.22 9.43
N LYS A 184 -25.61 35.71 9.75
CA LYS A 184 -26.87 36.15 9.16
C LYS A 184 -27.53 37.31 9.92
N VAL A 185 -27.11 37.55 11.16
CA VAL A 185 -27.67 38.61 12.03
C VAL A 185 -26.82 39.88 11.95
N ALA A 186 -25.50 39.75 11.83
CA ALA A 186 -24.57 40.89 11.79
C ALA A 186 -24.51 41.63 10.43
N SER A 187 -25.15 41.14 9.37
CA SER A 187 -25.10 41.74 8.03
C SER A 187 -26.09 42.88 7.79
N GLY A 188 -26.83 43.30 8.82
CA GLY A 188 -27.89 44.32 8.75
C GLY A 188 -27.51 45.72 9.27
N GLY A 189 -26.23 45.94 9.61
CA GLY A 189 -25.68 47.24 10.04
C GLY A 189 -24.79 47.85 8.97
#